data_AF-A0AAU9XQY9-F1
#
_entry.id   AF-A0AAU9XQY9-F1
#
_cell.length_a   1.000
_cell.length_b   1.000
_cell.length_c   1.000
_cell.angle_alpha   90.00
_cell.angle_beta   90.00
_cell.angle_gamma   90.00
#
_symmetry.space_group_name_H-M   'P 1'
#
loop_
_entity.id
_entity.type
_entity.pdbx_description
1 polymer ?
#
loop_
_entity_poly.entity_id
_entity_poly.type
_entity_poly.pdbx_seq_one_letter_code
_entity_poly.pdbx_strand_id
1 'polypeptide(L)'
;MDFPINKPTRVTENSESLIDVVMTTNENLVASSDVLMSTISDHNLVNITLKPKKPRIKYSYVTIRSFRNYKVHNFLHDLSLTPFHIISLFDD
;
A
#
# COMPACT_ATOMS: atom_id res chain seq x y z
N MET A 1 -3.95 20.23 14.06
CA MET A 1 -3.57 20.56 12.68
C MET A 1 -2.25 21.25 12.85
N ASP A 2 -1.19 20.56 12.43
CA ASP A 2 0.17 20.90 12.80
C ASP A 2 0.94 21.27 11.54
N PHE A 3 1.96 22.13 11.70
CA PHE A 3 2.78 22.67 10.63
C PHE A 3 4.22 22.17 10.79
N PRO A 4 4.61 21.07 10.12
CA PRO A 4 5.92 20.46 10.31
C PRO A 4 7.09 21.36 9.85
N ILE A 5 6.81 22.37 9.04
CA ILE A 5 7.79 23.35 8.56
C ILE A 5 7.51 24.68 9.21
N ASN A 6 8.50 25.20 9.92
CA ASN A 6 8.43 26.47 10.65
C ASN A 6 9.62 27.40 10.32
N LYS A 7 10.43 27.04 9.31
CA LYS A 7 11.57 27.83 8.81
C LYS A 7 11.22 28.46 7.46
N PRO A 8 11.86 29.58 7.08
CA PRO A 8 11.67 30.19 5.77
C PRO A 8 11.94 29.20 4.64
N THR A 9 11.00 29.12 3.70
CA THR A 9 11.08 28.26 2.51
C THR A 9 11.47 29.03 1.27
N ARG A 10 11.33 30.36 1.29
CA ARG A 10 11.90 31.25 0.29
C ARG A 10 12.87 32.22 0.95
N VAL A 11 14.09 32.27 0.43
CA VAL A 11 15.17 33.16 0.86
C VAL A 11 15.69 33.90 -0.37
N THR A 12 15.57 35.22 -0.31
CA THR A 12 16.10 36.17 -1.29
C THR A 12 17.24 36.97 -0.64
N GLU A 13 17.94 37.81 -1.40
CA GLU A 13 18.99 38.68 -0.86
C GLU A 13 18.52 39.56 0.31
N ASN A 14 17.25 39.97 0.32
CA ASN A 14 16.73 40.98 1.24
C ASN A 14 15.59 40.48 2.13
N SER A 15 15.14 39.24 1.96
CA SER A 15 13.98 38.73 2.70
C SER A 15 13.96 37.22 2.83
N GLU A 16 13.39 36.76 3.95
CA GLU A 16 13.11 35.37 4.25
C GLU A 16 11.60 35.23 4.53
N SER A 17 10.95 34.25 3.91
CA SER A 17 9.50 34.03 4.06
C SER A 17 9.15 32.55 4.06
N LEU A 18 8.14 32.16 4.85
CA LEU A 18 7.55 30.83 4.83
C LEU A 18 6.30 30.87 3.96
N ILE A 19 6.43 30.44 2.70
CA ILE A 19 5.32 30.47 1.72
C ILE A 19 4.99 29.09 1.15
N ASP A 20 5.95 28.17 1.19
CA ASP A 20 5.70 26.75 0.96
C ASP A 20 5.30 26.07 2.28
N VAL A 21 4.01 25.78 2.44
CA VAL A 21 3.44 25.27 3.70
C VAL A 21 3.08 23.80 3.59
N VAL A 22 3.44 23.03 4.61
CA VAL A 22 2.94 21.65 4.79
C VAL A 22 2.11 21.58 6.07
N MET A 23 0.95 20.93 5.96
CA MET A 23 0.01 20.72 7.05
C MET A 23 -0.21 19.23 7.27
N THR A 24 -0.38 18.82 8.52
CA THR A 24 -0.77 17.46 8.88
C THR A 24 -1.87 17.47 9.94
N THR A 25 -2.79 16.52 9.84
CA THR A 25 -3.77 16.21 10.90
C THR A 25 -3.17 15.30 11.98
N ASN A 26 -1.98 14.73 11.74
CA ASN A 26 -1.33 13.78 12.64
C ASN A 26 0.20 13.89 12.55
N GLU A 27 0.81 14.62 13.49
CA GLU A 27 2.26 14.76 13.61
C GLU A 27 2.99 13.43 13.85
N ASN A 28 2.31 12.40 14.39
CA ASN A 28 2.94 11.11 14.65
C ASN A 28 3.36 10.37 13.36
N LEU A 29 2.83 10.77 12.21
CA LEU A 29 3.25 10.25 10.90
C LEU A 29 4.50 10.93 10.38
N VAL A 30 4.88 12.09 10.91
CA VAL A 30 6.10 12.80 10.55
C VAL A 30 7.27 12.20 11.33
N ALA A 31 8.26 11.70 10.61
CA ALA A 31 9.51 11.22 11.20
C ALA A 31 10.50 12.37 11.40
N SER A 32 10.59 13.24 10.41
CA SER A 32 11.40 14.46 10.43
C SER A 32 10.89 15.46 9.38
N SER A 33 11.21 16.72 9.59
CA SER A 33 10.93 17.82 8.67
C SER A 33 12.09 18.79 8.66
N ASP A 34 12.46 19.29 7.48
CA ASP A 34 13.50 20.30 7.34
C ASP A 34 13.34 21.12 6.05
N VAL A 35 14.09 22.21 5.98
CA VAL A 35 14.22 23.05 4.79
C VAL A 35 15.68 23.02 4.36
N LEU A 36 15.93 22.47 3.17
CA LEU A 36 17.27 22.30 2.61
C LEU A 36 17.56 23.44 1.62
N MET A 37 18.72 24.06 1.78
CA MET A 37 19.12 25.20 0.94
C MET A 37 19.21 24.79 -0.54
N SER A 38 18.56 25.57 -1.41
CA SER A 38 18.70 25.43 -2.86
C SER A 38 19.82 26.32 -3.38
N THR A 39 20.64 25.82 -4.32
CA THR A 39 21.70 26.62 -4.96
C THR A 39 21.27 27.23 -6.29
N ILE A 40 20.05 26.93 -6.76
CA ILE A 40 19.58 27.30 -8.11
C ILE A 40 18.25 28.08 -8.09
N SER A 41 17.67 28.33 -6.92
CA SER A 41 16.40 29.04 -6.74
C SER A 41 16.42 29.80 -5.42
N ASP A 42 15.63 30.87 -5.35
CA ASP A 42 15.27 31.56 -4.12
C ASP A 42 14.30 30.75 -3.24
N HIS A 43 13.75 29.65 -3.75
CA HIS A 43 13.02 28.65 -2.95
C HIS A 43 13.94 27.51 -2.52
N ASN A 44 13.96 27.28 -1.20
CA ASN A 44 14.60 26.14 -0.57
C ASN A 44 13.71 24.89 -0.64
N LEU A 45 14.34 23.73 -0.68
CA LEU A 45 13.64 22.45 -0.76
C LEU A 45 13.00 22.10 0.58
N VAL A 46 11.66 22.00 0.60
CA VAL A 46 10.91 21.44 1.73
C VAL A 46 11.06 19.93 1.74
N ASN A 47 11.64 19.39 2.81
CA ASN A 47 11.84 17.95 2.99
C ASN A 47 11.06 17.44 4.20
N ILE A 48 10.26 16.39 3.99
CA ILE A 48 9.52 15.71 5.05
C ILE A 48 9.66 14.21 4.88
N THR A 49 10.11 13.53 5.93
CA THR A 49 10.13 12.08 5.98
C THR A 49 8.93 11.60 6.77
N LEU A 50 8.18 10.63 6.22
CA LEU A 50 7.01 10.04 6.87
C LEU A 50 7.35 8.65 7.43
N LYS A 51 6.76 8.30 8.57
CA LYS A 51 6.80 6.98 9.21
C LYS A 51 5.40 6.35 9.25
N PRO A 52 4.85 5.91 8.10
CA PRO A 52 3.52 5.31 8.07
C PRO A 52 3.52 4.00 8.86
N LYS A 53 2.65 3.92 9.87
CA LYS A 53 2.37 2.66 10.57
C LYS A 53 1.42 1.84 9.70
N LYS A 54 1.95 0.94 8.88
CA LYS A 54 1.11 -0.05 8.21
C LYS A 54 0.76 -1.16 9.21
N PRO A 55 -0.52 -1.37 9.54
CA PRO A 55 -0.89 -2.56 10.30
C PRO A 55 -0.43 -3.80 9.53
N ARG A 56 0.19 -4.74 10.22
CA ARG A 56 0.59 -6.01 9.62
C ARG A 56 -0.65 -6.66 9.02
N ILE A 57 -0.63 -6.88 7.70
CA ILE A 57 -1.71 -7.60 7.02
C ILE A 57 -1.76 -8.99 7.66
N LYS A 58 -2.92 -9.39 8.19
CA LYS A 58 -3.11 -10.76 8.68
C LYS A 58 -2.86 -11.71 7.51
N TYR A 59 -2.11 -12.77 7.74
CA TYR A 59 -1.91 -13.80 6.72
C TYR A 59 -3.27 -14.30 6.24
N SER A 60 -3.49 -14.28 4.93
CA SER A 60 -4.56 -15.02 4.29
C SER A 60 -3.99 -16.33 3.76
N TYR A 61 -4.70 -17.42 4.01
CA TYR A 61 -4.42 -18.69 3.36
C TYR A 61 -5.22 -18.72 2.06
N VAL A 62 -4.56 -19.11 0.97
CA VAL A 62 -5.24 -19.41 -0.28
C VAL A 62 -5.21 -20.92 -0.46
N THR A 63 -6.38 -21.53 -0.57
CA THR A 63 -6.48 -22.95 -0.89
C THR A 63 -6.26 -23.12 -2.39
N ILE A 64 -5.20 -23.84 -2.77
CA ILE A 64 -4.94 -24.21 -4.16
C ILE A 64 -5.15 -25.72 -4.35
N ARG A 65 -5.70 -26.11 -5.50
CA ARG A 65 -5.70 -27.52 -5.91
C ARG A 65 -4.30 -27.91 -6.36
N SER A 66 -3.70 -28.90 -5.71
CA SER A 66 -2.43 -29.47 -6.13
C SER A 66 -2.65 -30.70 -7.01
N PHE A 67 -2.05 -30.71 -8.20
CA PHE A 67 -2.05 -31.86 -9.10
C PHE A 67 -0.82 -32.77 -8.93
N ARG A 68 0.00 -32.56 -7.89
CA ARG A 68 1.27 -33.30 -7.67
C ARG A 68 1.09 -34.82 -7.66
N ASN A 69 -0.03 -35.30 -7.13
CA ASN A 69 -0.37 -36.72 -7.04
C ASN A 69 -1.64 -37.07 -7.85
N TYR A 70 -1.99 -36.26 -8.84
CA TYR A 70 -3.16 -36.50 -9.67
C TYR A 70 -2.94 -37.72 -10.57
N LYS A 71 -3.81 -38.72 -10.45
CA LYS A 71 -3.80 -39.95 -11.26
C LYS A 71 -4.94 -39.91 -12.26
N VAL A 72 -4.63 -39.50 -13.49
CA VAL A 72 -5.64 -39.31 -14.55
C VAL A 72 -6.49 -40.55 -14.80
N HIS A 73 -5.92 -41.75 -14.78
CA HIS A 73 -6.66 -42.98 -15.02
C HIS A 73 -7.65 -43.30 -13.90
N ASN A 74 -7.28 -43.04 -12.64
CA ASN A 74 -8.20 -43.21 -11.51
C ASN A 74 -9.34 -42.20 -11.60
N PHE A 75 -9.03 -40.93 -11.91
CA PHE A 75 -10.05 -39.91 -12.09
C PHE A 75 -11.03 -40.26 -13.21
N LEU A 76 -10.53 -40.68 -14.37
CA LEU A 76 -11.37 -41.07 -15.50
C LEU A 76 -12.21 -42.33 -15.19
N HIS A 77 -11.64 -43.29 -14.47
CA HIS A 77 -12.36 -44.46 -13.99
C HIS A 77 -13.51 -44.05 -13.06
N ASP A 78 -13.23 -43.24 -12.04
CA ASP A 78 -14.23 -42.75 -11.09
C ASP A 78 -15.32 -41.93 -11.82
N LEU A 79 -14.93 -41.14 -12.81
CA LEU A 79 -15.84 -40.38 -13.66
C LEU A 79 -16.77 -41.31 -14.45
N SER A 80 -16.25 -42.40 -15.03
CA SER A 80 -17.06 -43.37 -15.78
C SER A 80 -18.09 -44.11 -14.93
N LEU A 81 -17.80 -44.26 -13.63
CA LEU A 81 -18.69 -44.91 -12.66
C LEU A 81 -19.66 -43.93 -11.99
N THR A 82 -19.51 -42.62 -12.23
CA THR A 82 -20.36 -41.60 -11.63
C THR A 82 -21.77 -41.68 -12.25
N PRO A 83 -22.83 -41.84 -11.44
CA PRO A 83 -24.18 -42.02 -11.95
C PRO A 83 -24.81 -40.68 -12.32
N PHE A 84 -24.34 -40.07 -13.42
CA PHE A 84 -24.80 -38.73 -13.87
C PHE A 84 -26.32 -38.65 -14.09
N HIS A 85 -26.96 -39.76 -14.45
CA HIS A 85 -28.40 -39.88 -14.64
C HIS A 85 -29.22 -39.67 -13.36
N ILE A 86 -28.59 -39.70 -12.19
CA ILE A 86 -29.28 -39.45 -10.91
C ILE A 86 -29.51 -37.95 -10.69
N ILE A 87 -28.71 -37.08 -11.31
CA ILE A 87 -28.82 -35.61 -11.14
C ILE A 87 -30.20 -35.12 -11.62
N SER A 88 -30.73 -35.69 -12.70
CA SER A 88 -32.06 -35.36 -13.23
C SER A 88 -33.23 -35.85 -12.38
N LEU A 89 -32.99 -36.65 -11.33
CA LEU A 89 -34.04 -37.11 -10.40
C LEU A 89 -34.27 -36.13 -9.25
N PHE A 90 -33.42 -35.12 -9.09
CA PHE A 90 -33.48 -34.15 -8.00
C PHE A 90 -33.83 -32.72 -8.47
N ASP A 91 -34.20 -32.56 -9.75
CA ASP A 91 -34.58 -31.28 -10.38
C ASP A 91 -36.08 -30.91 -10.18
N ASP A 92 -36.69 -31.31 -9.04
CA ASP A 92 -38.05 -30.89 -8.62
C ASP A 92 -38.02 -29.63 -7.72
#